data_AF-A0A1G2ZW41-F1
#
_entry.id   AF-A0A1G2ZW41-F1
#
_cell.length_a   1.000
_cell.length_b   1.000
_cell.length_c   1.000
_cell.angle_alpha   90.00
_cell.angle_beta   90.00
_cell.angle_gamma   90.00
#
_symmetry.space_group_name_H-M   'P 1'
#
loop_
_entity.id
_entity.type
_entity.pdbx_description
1 polymer ?
#
loop_
_entity_poly.entity_id
_entity_poly.type
_entity_poly.pdbx_seq_one_letter_code
_entity_poly.pdbx_strand_id
1 'polypeptide(L)'
;MEVSEQALAVDLSTIPLFGGMSIVILDTRMKKSKATEEKKKEEEDRSEEEEESKEEGIAVKTIPPGIVDVLRRYVKEPSPSTLLLVIARSAKECGLDGAKNVVAVKCDNPRPDQLPGLIDAAVATKGKEIAPAAVQELIRRCRSGDIGMIVSHIDRLAAYVGKRKTIAAQDVAQLVVRNVDFNTFDMLKEVSAGRTGDAIDMLRVMLDNGVQPLMILGGIASSYRRLLEAKFLFQSGVAHATIAGRLGINPEKIGGFASVVRRYSEEDLKSRHREVLKTDLLMKTTGEKGERLLENLVLRLCRPAM
;
A
#
# COMPACT_ATOMS: atom_id res chain seq x y z
N MET A 1 -17.02 -3.11 -15.85
CA MET A 1 -17.32 -3.53 -17.24
C MET A 1 -16.82 -4.95 -17.38
N GLU A 2 -17.70 -5.93 -17.49
CA GLU A 2 -17.30 -7.27 -17.90
C GLU A 2 -16.93 -7.18 -19.39
N VAL A 3 -15.67 -7.45 -19.70
CA VAL A 3 -15.20 -7.49 -21.08
C VAL A 3 -15.81 -8.74 -21.71
N SER A 4 -16.62 -8.56 -22.76
CA SER A 4 -17.14 -9.68 -23.55
C SER A 4 -15.99 -10.29 -24.36
N GLU A 5 -15.90 -11.62 -24.39
CA GLU A 5 -14.90 -12.38 -25.16
C GLU A 5 -14.88 -11.99 -26.64
N GLN A 6 -16.06 -11.69 -27.19
CA GLN A 6 -16.24 -11.27 -28.57
C GLN A 6 -15.64 -9.88 -28.82
N ALA A 7 -15.79 -8.95 -27.88
CA ALA A 7 -15.23 -7.60 -28.00
C ALA A 7 -13.70 -7.66 -28.02
N LEU A 8 -13.09 -8.45 -27.12
CA LEU A 8 -11.64 -8.62 -27.09
C LEU A 8 -11.09 -9.24 -28.39
N ALA A 9 -11.77 -10.26 -28.93
CA ALA A 9 -11.36 -10.89 -30.18
C ALA A 9 -11.41 -9.91 -31.37
N VAL A 10 -12.44 -9.06 -31.42
CA VAL A 10 -12.57 -8.01 -32.44
C VAL A 10 -11.45 -6.98 -32.28
N ASP A 11 -11.22 -6.46 -31.08
CA ASP A 11 -10.20 -5.44 -30.84
C ASP A 11 -8.78 -5.93 -31.19
N LEU A 12 -8.47 -7.19 -30.90
CA LEU A 12 -7.17 -7.80 -31.20
C LEU A 12 -6.93 -8.02 -32.71
N SER A 13 -8.00 -8.19 -33.48
CA SER A 13 -7.97 -8.43 -34.93
C SER A 13 -8.24 -7.18 -35.77
N THR A 14 -8.59 -6.06 -35.13
CA THR A 14 -8.90 -4.81 -35.81
C THR A 14 -7.63 -4.13 -36.30
N ILE A 15 -7.58 -3.84 -37.59
CA ILE A 15 -6.49 -3.06 -38.20
C ILE A 15 -6.66 -1.60 -37.76
N PRO A 16 -5.59 -0.94 -37.25
CA PRO A 16 -5.67 0.46 -36.85
C PRO A 16 -6.06 1.36 -38.03
N LEU A 17 -7.13 2.13 -37.85
CA LEU A 17 -7.55 3.17 -38.79
C LEU A 17 -6.67 4.41 -38.61
N PHE A 18 -6.00 4.84 -39.68
CA PHE A 18 -5.11 6.03 -39.72
C PHE A 18 -3.88 5.98 -38.78
N GLY A 19 -3.52 4.80 -38.25
CA GLY A 19 -2.34 4.60 -37.41
C GLY A 19 -1.51 3.39 -37.85
N GLY A 20 -0.22 3.40 -37.55
CA GLY A 20 0.68 2.28 -37.88
C GLY A 20 0.57 1.08 -36.91
N MET A 21 0.10 1.31 -35.68
CA MET A 21 -0.07 0.29 -34.65
C MET A 21 -1.28 0.58 -33.74
N SER A 22 -1.91 -0.48 -33.23
CA SER A 22 -2.95 -0.47 -32.18
C SER A 22 -2.36 -1.00 -30.86
N ILE A 23 -2.73 -0.42 -29.72
CA ILE A 23 -2.35 -0.94 -28.40
C ILE A 23 -3.62 -1.41 -27.70
N VAL A 24 -3.65 -2.69 -27.33
CA VAL A 24 -4.76 -3.28 -26.56
C VAL A 24 -4.26 -3.59 -25.16
N ILE A 25 -4.84 -2.93 -24.15
CA ILE A 25 -4.47 -3.12 -22.74
C ILE A 25 -5.55 -3.96 -22.05
N LEU A 26 -5.17 -5.15 -21.58
CA LEU A 26 -6.02 -6.01 -20.78
C LEU A 26 -5.57 -5.96 -19.32
N ASP A 27 -6.30 -5.24 -18.48
CA ASP A 27 -6.07 -5.22 -17.03
C ASP A 27 -6.94 -6.25 -16.32
N THR A 28 -6.31 -7.34 -15.87
CA THR A 28 -6.99 -8.44 -15.20
C THR A 28 -6.97 -8.31 -13.68
N ARG A 29 -6.41 -7.22 -13.14
CA ARG A 29 -6.32 -6.97 -11.68
C ARG A 29 -7.66 -6.60 -11.04
N MET A 30 -8.78 -6.77 -11.75
CA MET A 30 -10.11 -6.32 -11.35
C MET A 30 -10.52 -6.85 -9.96
N LYS A 31 -10.67 -5.92 -9.00
CA LYS A 31 -11.49 -6.14 -7.80
C LYS A 31 -12.95 -6.08 -8.26
N LYS A 32 -13.80 -7.07 -7.93
CA LYS A 32 -15.26 -6.82 -8.04
C LYS A 32 -15.60 -5.70 -7.05
N SER A 33 -16.44 -4.76 -7.46
CA SER A 33 -17.18 -3.94 -6.51
C SER A 33 -18.06 -4.89 -5.67
N LYS A 34 -18.27 -4.56 -4.40
CA LYS A 34 -19.11 -5.33 -3.45
C LYS A 34 -20.57 -5.53 -3.91
N ALA A 35 -21.01 -4.88 -4.98
CA ALA A 35 -22.40 -4.89 -5.43
C ALA A 35 -22.89 -6.22 -6.04
N THR A 36 -22.00 -7.19 -6.30
CA THR A 36 -22.39 -8.48 -6.90
C THR A 36 -22.39 -9.65 -5.91
N GLU A 37 -22.01 -9.43 -4.65
CA GLU A 37 -22.06 -10.48 -3.61
C GLU A 37 -23.46 -10.65 -3.02
N GLU A 38 -24.28 -9.59 -2.97
CA GLU A 38 -25.65 -9.69 -2.42
C GLU A 38 -26.61 -10.45 -3.34
N LYS A 39 -26.42 -10.40 -4.66
CA LYS A 39 -27.31 -11.14 -5.60
C LYS A 39 -27.04 -12.64 -5.72
N LYS A 40 -25.84 -13.12 -5.35
CA LYS A 40 -25.54 -14.56 -5.38
C LYS A 40 -25.84 -15.27 -4.06
N LYS A 41 -25.91 -14.53 -2.95
CA LYS A 41 -26.27 -15.08 -1.64
C LYS A 41 -27.76 -15.42 -1.49
N GLU A 42 -28.63 -14.86 -2.33
CA GLU A 42 -30.08 -15.20 -2.30
C GLU A 42 -30.43 -16.46 -3.10
N GLU A 43 -29.53 -17.00 -3.94
CA GLU A 43 -29.79 -18.20 -4.76
C GLU A 43 -29.13 -19.50 -4.24
N GLU A 44 -28.18 -19.42 -3.31
CA GLU A 44 -27.45 -20.60 -2.79
C GLU A 44 -27.96 -21.13 -1.43
N ASP A 45 -29.00 -20.54 -0.83
CA ASP A 45 -29.49 -20.93 0.51
C ASP A 45 -30.52 -22.10 0.49
N ARG A 46 -30.34 -23.06 -0.43
CA ARG A 46 -31.09 -24.32 -0.47
C ARG A 46 -30.24 -25.47 -1.01
N SER A 47 -29.24 -25.92 -0.25
CA SER A 47 -29.03 -27.34 0.06
C SER A 47 -27.72 -27.56 0.83
N GLU A 48 -27.93 -27.95 2.09
CA GLU A 48 -27.19 -28.94 2.89
C GLU A 48 -25.73 -28.70 3.31
N GLU A 49 -25.58 -28.89 4.61
CA GLU A 49 -24.39 -28.93 5.46
C GLU A 49 -23.54 -30.17 5.13
N GLU A 50 -22.20 -30.03 5.09
CA GLU A 50 -21.27 -30.62 6.07
C GLU A 50 -19.80 -30.57 5.58
N GLU A 51 -18.93 -30.48 6.59
CA GLU A 51 -17.49 -30.81 6.66
C GLU A 51 -16.39 -29.83 6.17
N GLU A 52 -15.70 -29.35 7.22
CA GLU A 52 -14.24 -29.26 7.44
C GLU A 52 -13.35 -28.28 6.64
N SER A 53 -12.91 -27.28 7.43
CA SER A 53 -11.54 -26.79 7.55
C SER A 53 -10.68 -26.75 6.29
N LYS A 54 -10.77 -25.63 5.56
CA LYS A 54 -9.70 -25.17 4.66
C LYS A 54 -9.43 -23.69 4.90
N GLU A 55 -8.13 -23.40 5.03
CA GLU A 55 -7.55 -22.07 5.10
C GLU A 55 -8.27 -21.08 4.18
N GLU A 56 -8.78 -19.98 4.74
CA GLU A 56 -9.30 -18.85 3.97
C GLU A 56 -8.13 -18.13 3.27
N GLY A 57 -7.60 -18.75 2.22
CA GLY A 57 -6.84 -18.10 1.20
C GLY A 57 -7.75 -17.15 0.44
N ILE A 58 -7.34 -15.89 0.28
CA ILE A 58 -8.00 -14.88 -0.54
C ILE A 58 -8.33 -15.50 -1.91
N ALA A 59 -9.61 -15.73 -2.21
CA ALA A 59 -10.05 -16.31 -3.47
C ALA A 59 -9.49 -15.51 -4.65
N VAL A 60 -8.51 -16.10 -5.34
CA VAL A 60 -7.89 -15.55 -6.54
C VAL A 60 -8.95 -15.56 -7.62
N LYS A 61 -9.40 -14.36 -8.06
CA LYS A 61 -10.27 -14.25 -9.22
C LYS A 61 -9.48 -14.62 -10.47
N THR A 62 -9.64 -15.87 -10.90
CA THR A 62 -9.14 -16.34 -12.18
C THR A 62 -9.85 -15.59 -13.31
N ILE A 63 -9.10 -15.24 -14.35
CA ILE A 63 -9.65 -14.66 -15.59
C ILE A 63 -10.73 -15.62 -16.13
N PRO A 64 -11.86 -15.12 -16.66
CA PRO A 64 -12.86 -15.98 -17.30
C PRO A 64 -12.21 -16.91 -18.33
N PRO A 65 -12.54 -18.21 -18.33
CA PRO A 65 -11.84 -19.20 -19.14
C PRO A 65 -11.88 -18.87 -20.64
N GLY A 66 -12.98 -18.33 -21.17
CA GLY A 66 -13.04 -17.99 -22.59
C GLY A 66 -12.19 -16.79 -23.00
N ILE A 67 -11.86 -15.86 -22.08
CA ILE A 67 -10.84 -14.81 -22.35
C ILE A 67 -9.46 -15.46 -22.48
N VAL A 68 -9.13 -16.44 -21.63
CA VAL A 68 -7.85 -17.18 -21.70
C VAL A 68 -7.75 -17.93 -23.03
N ASP A 69 -8.84 -18.53 -23.50
CA ASP A 69 -8.87 -19.23 -24.79
C ASP A 69 -8.66 -18.29 -25.98
N VAL A 70 -9.29 -17.11 -25.97
CA VAL A 70 -9.06 -16.07 -26.98
C VAL A 70 -7.60 -15.63 -27.01
N LEU A 71 -7.00 -15.38 -25.83
CA LEU A 71 -5.59 -14.99 -25.72
C LEU A 71 -4.64 -16.09 -26.23
N ARG A 72 -4.89 -17.36 -25.86
CA ARG A 72 -4.10 -18.50 -26.34
C ARG A 72 -4.19 -18.69 -27.85
N ARG A 73 -5.36 -18.43 -28.44
CA ARG A 73 -5.53 -18.46 -29.89
C ARG A 73 -4.77 -17.32 -30.55
N TYR A 74 -4.89 -16.11 -30.03
CA TYR A 74 -4.25 -14.93 -30.60
C TYR A 74 -2.73 -15.00 -30.58
N VAL A 75 -2.12 -15.50 -29.50
CA VAL A 75 -0.66 -15.56 -29.37
C VAL A 75 0.00 -16.53 -30.36
N LYS A 76 -0.74 -17.49 -30.90
CA LYS A 76 -0.25 -18.38 -31.98
C LYS A 76 -0.05 -17.62 -33.30
N GLU A 77 -0.91 -16.65 -33.59
CA GLU A 77 -0.88 -15.86 -34.82
C GLU A 77 -1.23 -14.40 -34.49
N PRO A 78 -0.29 -13.64 -33.90
CA PRO A 78 -0.54 -12.26 -33.49
C PRO A 78 -0.61 -11.35 -34.71
N SER A 79 -1.47 -10.33 -34.63
CA SER A 79 -1.48 -9.28 -35.66
C SER A 79 -0.19 -8.46 -35.57
N PRO A 80 0.53 -8.23 -36.69
CA PRO A 80 1.77 -7.45 -36.68
C PRO A 80 1.54 -5.98 -36.32
N SER A 81 0.30 -5.50 -36.46
CA SER A 81 -0.08 -4.11 -36.21
C SER A 81 -0.65 -3.89 -34.80
N THR A 82 -0.62 -4.88 -33.91
CA THR A 82 -1.23 -4.78 -32.57
C THR A 82 -0.24 -5.15 -31.47
N LEU A 83 -0.01 -4.23 -30.53
CA LEU A 83 0.70 -4.49 -29.28
C LEU A 83 -0.30 -4.83 -28.18
N LEU A 84 -0.31 -6.09 -27.77
CA LEU A 84 -1.11 -6.57 -26.64
C LEU A 84 -0.31 -6.43 -25.34
N LEU A 85 -0.84 -5.63 -24.40
CA LEU A 85 -0.29 -5.47 -23.06
C LEU A 85 -1.25 -6.06 -22.02
N VAL A 86 -0.83 -7.12 -21.36
CA VAL A 86 -1.63 -7.78 -20.31
C VAL A 86 -1.06 -7.43 -18.94
N ILE A 87 -1.88 -6.81 -18.10
CA ILE A 87 -1.51 -6.50 -16.72
C ILE A 87 -2.21 -7.51 -15.81
N ALA A 88 -1.43 -8.42 -15.24
CA ALA A 88 -1.93 -9.51 -14.40
C ALA A 88 -1.11 -9.67 -13.12
N ARG A 89 -1.64 -10.42 -12.15
CA ARG A 89 -0.90 -10.78 -10.93
C ARG A 89 0.11 -11.89 -11.20
N SER A 90 -0.18 -12.77 -12.16
CA SER A 90 0.69 -13.87 -12.54
C SER A 90 0.52 -14.22 -14.01
N ALA A 91 1.62 -14.59 -14.68
CA ALA A 91 1.60 -15.08 -16.06
C ALA A 91 0.79 -16.39 -16.21
N LYS A 92 0.72 -17.20 -15.13
CA LYS A 92 -0.04 -18.46 -15.11
C LYS A 92 -1.55 -18.21 -15.19
N GLU A 93 -2.04 -17.16 -14.55
CA GLU A 93 -3.48 -16.81 -14.56
C GLU A 93 -3.97 -16.50 -15.99
N CYS A 94 -3.11 -15.89 -16.81
CA CYS A 94 -3.43 -15.55 -18.19
C CYS A 94 -3.32 -16.73 -19.17
N GLY A 95 -2.78 -17.87 -18.73
CA GLY A 95 -2.57 -19.02 -19.62
C GLY A 95 -1.60 -18.76 -20.78
N LEU A 96 -0.78 -17.70 -20.67
CA LEU A 96 0.21 -17.27 -21.67
C LEU A 96 1.66 -17.68 -21.31
N ASP A 97 1.81 -18.46 -20.24
CA ASP A 97 3.11 -18.92 -19.76
C ASP A 97 3.81 -19.80 -20.82
N GLY A 98 5.08 -19.51 -21.10
CA GLY A 98 5.89 -20.26 -22.07
C GLY A 98 5.61 -19.99 -23.55
N ALA A 99 4.75 -19.03 -23.91
CA ALA A 99 4.53 -18.69 -25.31
C ALA A 99 5.74 -17.94 -25.92
N LYS A 100 6.19 -18.38 -27.10
CA LYS A 100 7.41 -17.85 -27.76
C LYS A 100 7.34 -16.35 -28.10
N ASN A 101 6.13 -15.84 -28.37
CA ASN A 101 5.91 -14.45 -28.77
C ASN A 101 5.51 -13.53 -27.61
N VAL A 102 5.62 -14.01 -26.36
CA VAL A 102 5.23 -13.27 -25.16
C VAL A 102 6.46 -12.96 -24.33
N VAL A 103 6.64 -11.68 -24.00
CA VAL A 103 7.67 -11.23 -23.06
C VAL A 103 7.01 -10.97 -21.72
N ALA A 104 7.32 -11.80 -20.72
CA ALA A 104 6.84 -11.61 -19.35
C ALA A 104 7.77 -10.66 -18.59
N VAL A 105 7.24 -9.53 -18.12
CA VAL A 105 7.96 -8.59 -17.26
C VAL A 105 7.44 -8.75 -15.83
N LYS A 106 8.33 -9.14 -14.92
CA LYS A 106 7.99 -9.33 -13.50
C LYS A 106 8.03 -7.99 -12.77
N CYS A 107 6.90 -7.57 -12.24
CA CYS A 107 6.74 -6.31 -11.49
C CYS A 107 6.46 -6.57 -10.00
N ASP A 108 7.38 -7.25 -9.32
CA ASP A 108 7.26 -7.51 -7.89
C ASP A 108 7.64 -6.28 -7.06
N ASN A 109 7.10 -6.21 -5.83
CA ASN A 109 7.61 -5.25 -4.86
C ASN A 109 9.04 -5.65 -4.45
N PRO A 110 10.05 -4.78 -4.62
CA PRO A 110 11.44 -5.12 -4.37
C PRO A 110 11.66 -5.36 -2.89
N ARG A 111 12.52 -6.32 -2.60
CA ARG A 111 12.98 -6.56 -1.25
C ARG A 111 13.93 -5.42 -0.80
N PRO A 112 14.07 -5.16 0.51
CA PRO A 112 14.89 -4.05 1.00
C PRO A 112 16.35 -4.05 0.51
N ASP A 113 16.93 -5.22 0.30
CA ASP A 113 18.26 -5.45 -0.26
C ASP A 113 18.39 -5.06 -1.74
N GLN A 114 17.28 -5.08 -2.49
CA GLN A 114 17.24 -4.74 -3.91
C GLN A 114 17.03 -3.25 -4.18
N LEU A 115 16.56 -2.49 -3.17
CA LEU A 115 16.25 -1.06 -3.32
C LEU A 115 17.44 -0.21 -3.76
N PRO A 116 18.67 -0.38 -3.23
CA PRO A 116 19.81 0.44 -3.65
C PRO A 116 20.09 0.34 -5.15
N GLY A 117 20.15 -0.88 -5.69
CA GLY A 117 20.42 -1.11 -7.12
C GLY A 117 19.31 -0.58 -8.03
N LEU A 118 18.05 -0.62 -7.58
CA LEU A 118 16.93 -0.03 -8.33
C LEU A 118 16.99 1.50 -8.34
N ILE A 119 17.41 2.11 -7.24
CA ILE A 119 17.61 3.57 -7.16
C ILE A 119 18.74 3.98 -8.10
N ASP A 120 19.87 3.26 -8.09
CA ASP A 120 20.99 3.53 -8.98
C ASP A 120 20.57 3.44 -10.46
N ALA A 121 19.86 2.37 -10.83
CA ALA A 121 19.34 2.19 -12.18
C ALA A 121 18.35 3.30 -12.58
N ALA A 122 17.43 3.67 -11.70
CA ALA A 122 16.45 4.72 -11.96
C ALA A 122 17.12 6.10 -12.12
N VAL A 123 18.11 6.43 -11.30
CA VAL A 123 18.90 7.68 -11.42
C VAL A 123 19.71 7.68 -12.72
N ALA A 124 20.27 6.54 -13.12
CA ALA A 124 21.00 6.40 -14.38
C ALA A 124 20.13 6.68 -15.62
N THR A 125 18.84 6.31 -15.60
CA THR A 125 17.90 6.65 -16.70
C THR A 125 17.73 8.16 -16.90
N LYS A 126 18.06 8.98 -15.90
CA LYS A 126 18.03 10.45 -15.94
C LYS A 126 19.38 11.06 -16.32
N GLY A 127 20.37 10.24 -16.69
CA GLY A 127 21.73 10.68 -17.01
C GLY A 127 22.49 11.22 -15.79
N LYS A 128 22.10 10.79 -14.58
CA LYS A 128 22.70 11.20 -13.31
C LYS A 128 23.33 10.01 -12.61
N GLU A 129 24.12 10.31 -11.59
CA GLU A 129 24.67 9.35 -10.62
C GLU A 129 24.17 9.74 -9.22
N ILE A 130 24.16 8.80 -8.28
CA ILE A 130 23.79 9.06 -6.90
C ILE A 130 24.87 8.49 -5.97
N ALA A 131 25.28 9.26 -4.97
CA ALA A 131 26.27 8.79 -4.01
C ALA A 131 25.66 7.72 -3.10
N PRO A 132 26.42 6.69 -2.65
CA PRO A 132 25.89 5.64 -1.78
C PRO A 132 25.24 6.16 -0.50
N ALA A 133 25.81 7.21 0.10
CA ALA A 133 25.24 7.87 1.27
C ALA A 133 23.89 8.57 0.96
N ALA A 134 23.70 9.07 -0.26
CA ALA A 134 22.43 9.66 -0.70
C ALA A 134 21.37 8.59 -0.97
N VAL A 135 21.76 7.42 -1.49
CA VAL A 135 20.85 6.26 -1.63
C VAL A 135 20.31 5.83 -0.27
N GLN A 136 21.20 5.65 0.71
CA GLN A 136 20.80 5.29 2.07
C GLN A 136 19.91 6.35 2.71
N GLU A 137 20.24 7.63 2.52
CA GLU A 137 19.41 8.73 3.02
C GLU A 137 18.04 8.77 2.34
N LEU A 138 17.96 8.51 1.04
CA LEU A 138 16.71 8.47 0.29
C LEU A 138 15.82 7.32 0.77
N ILE A 139 16.38 6.11 0.94
CA ILE A 139 15.66 4.95 1.49
C ILE A 139 15.20 5.24 2.92
N ARG A 140 16.05 5.87 3.75
CA ARG A 140 15.69 6.24 5.12
C ARG A 140 14.56 7.26 5.16
N ARG A 141 14.48 8.15 4.18
CA ARG A 141 13.47 9.21 4.09
C ARG A 141 12.19 8.76 3.39
N CYS A 142 12.25 7.83 2.45
CA CYS A 142 11.10 7.30 1.73
C CYS A 142 10.84 5.89 2.28
N ARG A 143 9.84 5.74 3.16
CA ARG A 143 9.34 4.48 3.74
C ARG A 143 9.76 3.26 2.92
N SER A 144 10.61 2.39 3.49
CA SER A 144 11.16 1.20 2.83
C SER A 144 10.07 0.44 2.07
N GLY A 145 10.08 0.53 0.73
CA GLY A 145 9.16 -0.20 -0.16
C GLY A 145 8.14 0.64 -0.93
N ASP A 146 8.03 1.97 -0.74
CA ASP A 146 7.21 2.81 -1.65
C ASP A 146 8.04 3.28 -2.87
N ILE A 147 8.08 2.43 -3.90
CA ILE A 147 8.83 2.71 -5.14
C ILE A 147 8.30 3.95 -5.84
N GLY A 148 6.97 4.14 -5.87
CA GLY A 148 6.36 5.27 -6.56
C GLY A 148 6.83 6.59 -5.97
N MET A 149 6.94 6.65 -4.65
CA MET A 149 7.48 7.81 -3.95
C MET A 149 8.97 8.00 -4.21
N ILE A 150 9.77 6.93 -4.13
CA ILE A 150 11.21 6.97 -4.42
C ILE A 150 11.47 7.52 -5.84
N VAL A 151 10.78 6.99 -6.85
CA VAL A 151 10.91 7.43 -8.24
C VAL A 151 10.53 8.90 -8.39
N SER A 152 9.43 9.34 -7.76
CA SER A 152 9.03 10.74 -7.78
C SER A 152 10.05 11.68 -7.13
N HIS A 153 10.74 11.24 -6.08
CA HIS A 153 11.83 12.00 -5.47
C HIS A 153 13.09 11.99 -6.34
N ILE A 154 13.41 10.89 -7.03
CA ILE A 154 14.51 10.83 -7.99
C ILE A 154 14.31 11.86 -9.11
N ASP A 155 13.10 11.96 -9.66
CA ASP A 155 12.79 12.96 -10.69
C ASP A 155 13.04 14.39 -10.20
N ARG A 156 12.60 14.70 -8.99
CA ARG A 156 12.81 16.01 -8.36
C ARG A 156 14.28 16.28 -8.06
N LEU A 157 15.00 15.29 -7.54
CA LEU A 157 16.42 15.39 -7.23
C LEU A 157 17.24 15.61 -8.51
N ALA A 158 16.96 14.87 -9.58
CA ALA A 158 17.62 15.04 -10.86
C ALA A 158 17.42 16.44 -11.44
N ALA A 159 16.21 17.01 -11.30
CA ALA A 159 15.92 18.38 -11.69
C ALA A 159 16.62 19.40 -10.77
N TYR A 160 16.60 19.18 -9.46
CA TYR A 160 17.18 20.07 -8.45
C TYR A 160 18.71 20.22 -8.61
N VAL A 161 19.43 19.12 -8.85
CA VAL A 161 20.89 19.16 -9.04
C VAL A 161 21.30 19.82 -10.37
N GLY A 162 20.34 20.06 -11.28
CA GLY A 162 20.56 20.79 -12.52
C GLY A 162 21.66 20.19 -13.38
N LYS A 163 22.74 20.95 -13.63
CA LYS A 163 23.87 20.50 -14.47
C LYS A 163 24.80 19.50 -13.77
N ARG A 164 24.76 19.40 -12.44
CA ARG A 164 25.66 18.51 -11.70
C ARG A 164 25.32 17.05 -11.97
N LYS A 165 26.35 16.20 -12.15
CA LYS A 165 26.19 14.79 -12.53
C LYS A 165 25.72 13.92 -11.37
N THR A 166 26.26 14.16 -10.17
CA THR A 166 26.08 13.29 -9.00
C THR A 166 25.16 13.94 -7.98
N ILE A 167 24.15 13.20 -7.49
CA ILE A 167 23.27 13.54 -6.37
C ILE A 167 23.97 13.15 -5.06
N ALA A 168 24.19 14.11 -4.18
CA ALA A 168 24.85 13.95 -2.89
C ALA A 168 23.81 13.78 -1.76
N ALA A 169 24.25 13.24 -0.61
CA ALA A 169 23.37 13.05 0.55
C ALA A 169 22.75 14.36 1.05
N GLN A 170 23.45 15.47 0.90
CA GLN A 170 22.96 16.81 1.26
C GLN A 170 21.78 17.26 0.38
N ASP A 171 21.79 16.90 -0.91
CA ASP A 171 20.69 17.22 -1.83
C ASP A 171 19.41 16.50 -1.43
N VAL A 172 19.55 15.21 -1.09
CA VAL A 172 18.46 14.41 -0.53
C VAL A 172 17.99 15.03 0.78
N ALA A 173 18.94 15.45 1.64
CA ALA A 173 18.60 16.01 2.93
C ALA A 173 17.81 17.32 2.85
N GLN A 174 18.07 18.14 1.83
CA GLN A 174 17.41 19.43 1.60
C GLN A 174 16.08 19.30 0.84
N LEU A 175 16.03 18.46 -0.19
CA LEU A 175 14.88 18.40 -1.10
C LEU A 175 13.86 17.33 -0.72
N VAL A 176 14.34 16.18 -0.27
CA VAL A 176 13.46 15.12 0.20
C VAL A 176 13.14 15.46 1.64
N VAL A 177 12.03 16.17 1.84
CA VAL A 177 11.41 16.24 3.17
C VAL A 177 11.34 14.80 3.63
N ARG A 178 11.92 14.52 4.80
CA ARG A 178 11.82 13.20 5.41
C ARG A 178 10.35 12.86 5.31
N ASN A 179 10.00 11.80 4.58
CA ASN A 179 8.68 11.26 4.72
C ASN A 179 8.72 10.76 6.15
N VAL A 180 8.34 11.65 7.06
CA VAL A 180 7.82 11.22 8.31
C VAL A 180 6.60 10.49 7.78
N ASP A 181 6.74 9.17 7.62
CA ASP A 181 5.79 8.30 8.26
C ASP A 181 5.63 8.92 9.64
N PHE A 182 4.71 9.88 9.73
CA PHE A 182 4.24 10.46 10.95
C PHE A 182 3.57 9.30 11.58
N ASN A 183 4.44 8.52 12.26
CA ASN A 183 4.07 7.23 12.73
C ASN A 183 3.35 7.60 13.99
N THR A 184 2.10 7.96 13.80
CA THR A 184 1.09 8.02 14.83
C THR A 184 1.17 6.74 15.66
N PHE A 185 1.67 5.63 15.10
CA PHE A 185 2.11 4.45 15.83
C PHE A 185 3.36 4.63 16.73
N ASP A 186 4.45 5.26 16.26
CA ASP A 186 5.62 5.52 17.14
C ASP A 186 5.24 6.52 18.24
N MET A 187 4.48 7.58 17.92
CA MET A 187 3.90 8.45 18.94
C MET A 187 3.00 7.64 19.90
N LEU A 188 2.17 6.73 19.38
CA LEU A 188 1.31 5.86 20.18
C LEU A 188 2.11 4.87 21.03
N LYS A 189 3.32 4.48 20.61
CA LYS A 189 4.24 3.69 21.44
C LYS A 189 4.70 4.51 22.65
N GLU A 190 5.03 5.79 22.46
CA GLU A 190 5.37 6.71 23.56
C GLU A 190 4.17 6.92 24.49
N VAL A 191 2.97 7.14 23.93
CA VAL A 191 1.70 7.19 24.67
C VAL A 191 1.49 5.92 25.50
N SER A 192 1.72 4.73 24.90
CA SER A 192 1.55 3.44 25.58
C SER A 192 2.58 3.18 26.68
N ALA A 193 3.72 3.86 26.61
CA ALA A 193 4.76 3.81 27.62
C ALA A 193 4.58 4.87 28.72
N GLY A 194 3.54 5.72 28.63
CA GLY A 194 3.31 6.82 29.57
C GLY A 194 4.28 7.99 29.40
N ARG A 195 5.02 8.04 28.28
CA ARG A 195 5.97 9.12 27.97
C ARG A 195 5.26 10.26 27.26
N THR A 196 4.42 10.97 28.02
CA THR A 196 3.57 12.04 27.51
C THR A 196 4.37 13.18 26.87
N GLY A 197 5.52 13.55 27.45
CA GLY A 197 6.41 14.58 26.90
C GLY A 197 6.88 14.23 25.50
N ASP A 198 7.48 13.05 25.35
CA ASP A 198 7.95 12.54 24.06
C ASP A 198 6.81 12.45 23.02
N ALA A 199 5.61 12.01 23.43
CA ALA A 199 4.45 11.95 22.55
C ALA A 199 3.99 13.34 22.07
N ILE A 200 4.00 14.36 22.94
CA ILE A 200 3.65 15.74 22.59
C ILE A 200 4.71 16.36 21.68
N ASP A 201 5.99 16.11 21.94
CA ASP A 201 7.07 16.59 21.08
C ASP A 201 6.97 15.97 19.68
N MET A 202 6.68 14.67 19.59
CA MET A 202 6.42 14.02 18.31
C MET A 202 5.21 14.62 17.59
N LEU A 203 4.12 14.94 18.31
CA LEU A 203 2.95 15.63 17.75
C LEU A 203 3.32 17.01 17.19
N ARG A 204 4.05 17.82 17.95
CA ARG A 204 4.48 19.17 17.56
C ARG A 204 5.37 19.13 16.34
N VAL A 205 6.32 18.21 16.29
CA VAL A 205 7.15 17.98 15.10
C VAL A 205 6.26 17.71 13.87
N MET A 206 5.12 17.00 13.99
CA MET A 206 4.22 16.82 12.84
C MET A 206 3.53 18.11 12.41
N LEU A 207 3.04 18.88 13.38
CA LEU A 207 2.37 20.14 13.11
C LEU A 207 3.33 21.18 12.51
N ASP A 208 4.54 21.29 13.06
CA ASP A 208 5.59 22.22 12.60
C ASP A 208 6.08 21.89 11.18
N ASN A 209 6.04 20.61 10.80
CA ASN A 209 6.32 20.16 9.43
C ASN A 209 5.12 20.37 8.47
N GLY A 210 4.06 21.05 8.90
CA GLY A 210 2.92 21.42 8.06
C GLY A 210 1.91 20.30 7.81
N VAL A 211 1.91 19.23 8.60
CA VAL A 211 0.91 18.17 8.48
C VAL A 211 -0.43 18.69 8.98
N GLN A 212 -1.47 18.52 8.17
CA GLN A 212 -2.81 18.94 8.56
C GLN A 212 -3.29 18.15 9.79
N PRO A 213 -3.87 18.81 10.82
CA PRO A 213 -4.36 18.14 12.03
C PRO A 213 -5.30 16.97 11.76
N LEU A 214 -6.18 17.10 10.75
CA LEU A 214 -7.11 16.05 10.37
C LEU A 214 -6.40 14.79 9.82
N MET A 215 -5.26 14.97 9.13
CA MET A 215 -4.45 13.84 8.65
C MET A 215 -3.79 13.10 9.81
N ILE A 216 -3.26 13.84 10.80
CA ILE A 216 -2.68 13.25 12.03
C ILE A 216 -3.76 12.44 12.76
N LEU A 217 -4.95 13.01 12.93
CA LEU A 217 -6.08 12.32 13.56
C LEU A 217 -6.46 11.04 12.83
N GLY A 218 -6.55 11.08 11.49
CA GLY A 218 -6.79 9.90 10.66
C GLY A 218 -5.72 8.82 10.82
N GLY A 219 -4.45 9.22 10.97
CA GLY A 219 -3.34 8.33 11.27
C GLY A 219 -3.49 7.65 12.64
N ILE A 220 -3.81 8.41 13.69
CA ILE A 220 -4.06 7.88 15.04
C ILE A 220 -5.22 6.88 14.99
N ALA A 221 -6.32 7.22 14.30
CA ALA A 221 -7.47 6.32 14.13
C ALA A 221 -7.10 5.02 13.39
N SER A 222 -6.28 5.10 12.34
CA SER A 222 -5.77 3.92 11.63
C SER A 222 -4.90 3.04 12.54
N SER A 223 -4.02 3.65 13.33
CA SER A 223 -3.14 2.93 14.26
C SER A 223 -3.94 2.17 15.33
N TYR A 224 -4.98 2.76 15.91
CA TYR A 224 -5.86 2.05 16.86
C TYR A 224 -6.63 0.89 16.22
N ARG A 225 -7.11 1.04 14.98
CA ARG A 225 -7.75 -0.08 14.25
C ARG A 225 -6.77 -1.23 14.01
N ARG A 226 -5.53 -0.93 13.61
CA ARG A 226 -4.48 -1.93 13.45
C ARG A 226 -4.11 -2.60 14.78
N LEU A 227 -4.10 -1.86 15.89
CA LEU A 227 -3.87 -2.44 17.22
C LEU A 227 -4.99 -3.39 17.64
N LEU A 228 -6.25 -3.05 17.37
CA LEU A 228 -7.40 -3.94 17.62
C LEU A 228 -7.33 -5.21 16.78
N GLU A 229 -7.04 -5.09 15.47
CA GLU A 229 -6.87 -6.25 14.60
C GLU A 229 -5.67 -7.10 15.04
N ALA A 230 -4.54 -6.45 15.39
CA ALA A 230 -3.38 -7.15 15.93
C ALA A 230 -3.71 -7.89 17.24
N LYS A 231 -4.49 -7.28 18.16
CA LYS A 231 -4.92 -7.91 19.42
C LYS A 231 -5.64 -9.23 19.17
N PHE A 232 -6.61 -9.20 18.26
CA PHE A 232 -7.36 -10.38 17.85
C PHE A 232 -6.43 -11.45 17.26
N LEU A 233 -5.58 -11.08 16.30
CA LEU A 233 -4.68 -12.03 15.62
C LEU A 233 -3.64 -12.65 16.57
N PHE A 234 -3.07 -11.87 17.49
CA PHE A 234 -2.14 -12.39 18.50
C PHE A 234 -2.84 -13.33 19.48
N GLN A 235 -4.10 -13.07 19.85
CA GLN A 235 -4.89 -13.96 20.70
C GLN A 235 -5.26 -15.27 19.98
N SER A 236 -5.46 -15.24 18.66
CA SER A 236 -5.69 -16.43 17.83
C SER A 236 -4.43 -17.24 17.51
N GLY A 237 -3.26 -16.89 18.08
CA GLY A 237 -2.02 -17.65 17.90
C GLY A 237 -1.36 -17.50 16.51
N VAL A 238 -1.74 -16.49 15.73
CA VAL A 238 -1.20 -16.28 14.38
C VAL A 238 0.26 -15.84 14.45
N ALA A 239 1.11 -16.39 13.57
CA ALA A 239 2.53 -16.06 13.52
C ALA A 239 2.80 -14.59 13.17
N HIS A 240 3.85 -14.00 13.78
CA HIS A 240 4.20 -12.58 13.62
C HIS A 240 4.36 -12.15 12.14
N ALA A 241 4.96 -12.99 11.30
CA ALA A 241 5.15 -12.70 9.88
C ALA A 241 3.83 -12.59 9.12
N THR A 242 2.87 -13.47 9.42
CA THR A 242 1.52 -13.46 8.85
C THR A 242 0.73 -12.24 9.31
N ILE A 243 0.84 -11.87 10.59
CA ILE A 243 0.23 -10.65 11.14
C ILE A 243 0.81 -9.41 10.45
N ALA A 244 2.13 -9.34 10.29
CA ALA A 244 2.79 -8.22 9.60
C ALA A 244 2.29 -8.07 8.16
N GLY A 245 2.18 -9.17 7.42
CA GLY A 245 1.63 -9.19 6.06
C GLY A 245 0.17 -8.74 6.00
N ARG A 246 -0.68 -9.23 6.92
CA ARG A 246 -2.10 -8.87 6.98
C ARG A 246 -2.34 -7.40 7.33
N LEU A 247 -1.55 -6.86 8.26
CA LEU A 247 -1.68 -5.47 8.70
C LEU A 247 -0.91 -4.46 7.82
N GLY A 248 -0.16 -4.93 6.83
CA GLY A 248 0.70 -4.09 5.99
C GLY A 248 1.82 -3.40 6.77
N ILE A 249 2.32 -4.04 7.83
CA ILE A 249 3.37 -3.55 8.72
C ILE A 249 4.70 -4.22 8.31
N ASN A 250 5.80 -3.48 8.37
CA ASN A 250 7.12 -4.06 8.16
C ASN A 250 7.38 -5.15 9.23
N PRO A 251 7.77 -6.39 8.84
CA PRO A 251 8.06 -7.47 9.77
C PRO A 251 8.99 -7.08 10.93
N GLU A 252 9.97 -6.19 10.72
CA GLU A 252 10.87 -5.74 11.79
C GLU A 252 10.15 -4.91 12.87
N LYS A 253 9.08 -4.20 12.51
CA LYS A 253 8.31 -3.35 13.42
C LYS A 253 7.22 -4.12 14.17
N ILE A 254 6.97 -5.39 13.84
CA ILE A 254 5.91 -6.19 14.48
C ILE A 254 6.15 -6.38 15.98
N GLY A 255 7.41 -6.45 16.41
CA GLY A 255 7.76 -6.53 17.83
C GLY A 255 7.29 -5.30 18.62
N GLY A 256 7.36 -4.11 18.01
CA GLY A 256 6.80 -2.89 18.57
C GLY A 256 5.28 -2.99 18.75
N PHE A 257 4.56 -3.46 17.73
CA PHE A 257 3.11 -3.72 17.80
C PHE A 257 2.76 -4.72 18.90
N ALA A 258 3.45 -5.85 18.96
CA ALA A 258 3.23 -6.85 19.99
C ALA A 258 3.42 -6.25 21.41
N SER A 259 4.41 -5.39 21.60
CA SER A 259 4.67 -4.75 22.89
C SER A 259 3.54 -3.79 23.33
N VAL A 260 2.98 -3.03 22.40
CA VAL A 260 1.85 -2.11 22.66
C VAL A 260 0.56 -2.89 22.91
N VAL A 261 0.29 -3.90 22.07
CA VAL A 261 -0.91 -4.74 22.17
C VAL A 261 -0.97 -5.52 23.48
N ARG A 262 0.19 -5.95 24.02
CA ARG A 262 0.27 -6.64 25.32
C ARG A 262 -0.08 -5.73 26.51
N ARG A 263 0.13 -4.42 26.39
CA ARG A 263 -0.12 -3.44 27.47
C ARG A 263 -1.59 -3.06 27.63
N TYR A 264 -2.39 -3.23 26.58
CA TYR A 264 -3.79 -2.83 26.59
C TYR A 264 -4.73 -4.02 26.52
N SER A 265 -5.86 -3.94 27.24
CA SER A 265 -7.00 -4.82 27.01
C SER A 265 -7.69 -4.49 25.68
N GLU A 266 -8.59 -5.35 25.22
CA GLU A 266 -9.41 -5.03 24.04
C GLU A 266 -10.33 -3.83 24.32
N GLU A 267 -10.95 -3.78 25.51
CA GLU A 267 -11.83 -2.67 25.89
C GLU A 267 -11.05 -1.35 26.02
N ASP A 268 -9.80 -1.39 26.46
CA ASP A 268 -8.91 -0.22 26.47
C ASP A 268 -8.69 0.37 25.09
N LEU A 269 -8.41 -0.50 24.12
CA LEU A 269 -8.19 -0.08 22.74
C LEU A 269 -9.49 0.47 22.13
N LYS A 270 -10.63 -0.16 22.41
CA LYS A 270 -11.96 0.34 22.01
C LYS A 270 -12.28 1.70 22.63
N SER A 271 -12.07 1.85 23.93
CA SER A 271 -12.30 3.10 24.67
C SER A 271 -11.45 4.24 24.13
N ARG A 272 -10.16 4.00 23.90
CA ARG A 272 -9.26 4.98 23.28
C ARG A 272 -9.64 5.29 21.84
N HIS A 273 -10.10 4.31 21.07
CA HIS A 273 -10.64 4.57 19.73
C HIS A 273 -11.90 5.44 19.76
N ARG A 274 -12.78 5.30 20.76
CA ARG A 274 -13.92 6.21 20.97
C ARG A 274 -13.47 7.64 21.28
N GLU A 275 -12.38 7.84 22.02
CA GLU A 275 -11.81 9.18 22.25
C GLU A 275 -11.30 9.84 20.96
N VAL A 276 -10.70 9.05 20.06
CA VAL A 276 -10.32 9.52 18.72
C VAL A 276 -11.56 9.93 17.92
N LEU A 277 -12.62 9.13 17.96
CA LEU A 277 -13.89 9.45 17.29
C LEU A 277 -14.54 10.74 17.83
N LYS A 278 -14.58 10.93 19.15
CA LYS A 278 -15.07 12.18 19.76
C LYS A 278 -14.29 13.39 19.26
N THR A 279 -12.97 13.24 19.14
CA THR A 279 -12.09 14.32 18.67
C THR A 279 -12.32 14.63 17.19
N ASP A 280 -12.60 13.61 16.35
CA ASP A 280 -12.96 13.79 14.95
C ASP A 280 -14.28 14.56 14.80
N LEU A 281 -15.28 14.22 15.62
CA LEU A 281 -16.54 14.94 15.64
C LEU A 281 -16.34 16.41 16.03
N LEU A 282 -15.60 16.68 17.12
CA LEU A 282 -15.29 18.05 17.55
C LEU A 282 -14.58 18.84 16.44
N MET A 283 -13.54 18.26 15.83
CA MET A 283 -12.77 18.92 14.77
C MET A 283 -13.63 19.32 13.56
N LYS A 284 -14.69 18.55 13.27
CA LYS A 284 -15.61 18.81 12.16
C LYS A 284 -16.76 19.76 12.50
N THR A 285 -17.04 20.00 13.79
CA THR A 285 -18.28 20.67 14.22
C THR A 285 -18.05 21.98 14.98
N THR A 286 -16.98 22.10 15.77
CA THR A 286 -16.86 23.21 16.73
C THR A 286 -15.96 24.37 16.27
N GLY A 287 -15.40 24.31 15.06
CA GLY A 287 -14.52 25.38 14.52
C GLY A 287 -13.26 25.64 15.35
N GLU A 288 -12.98 24.80 16.35
CA GLU A 288 -11.80 24.91 17.21
C GLU A 288 -10.52 24.60 16.43
N LYS A 289 -9.39 25.19 16.89
CA LYS A 289 -8.07 24.91 16.35
C LYS A 289 -7.72 23.42 16.49
N GLY A 290 -7.48 22.76 15.35
CA GLY A 290 -7.23 21.31 15.30
C GLY A 290 -6.00 20.88 16.08
N GLU A 291 -4.99 21.74 16.18
CA GLU A 291 -3.77 21.51 16.97
C GLU A 291 -4.11 21.33 18.46
N ARG A 292 -4.96 22.21 19.00
CA ARG A 292 -5.38 22.17 20.40
C ARG A 292 -6.20 20.91 20.70
N LEU A 293 -7.05 20.50 19.77
CA LEU A 293 -7.83 19.26 19.91
C LEU A 293 -6.93 18.02 19.92
N LEU A 294 -5.87 18.01 19.11
CA LEU A 294 -4.90 16.93 19.08
C LEU A 294 -4.04 16.85 20.34
N GLU A 295 -3.53 17.98 20.84
CA GLU A 295 -2.76 17.99 22.10
C GLU A 295 -3.63 17.45 23.25
N ASN A 296 -4.89 17.89 23.35
CA ASN A 296 -5.82 17.37 24.36
C ASN A 296 -6.12 15.87 24.17
N LEU A 297 -6.27 15.40 22.93
CA LEU A 297 -6.44 13.98 22.66
C LEU A 297 -5.23 13.18 23.16
N VAL A 298 -4.00 13.59 22.82
CA VAL A 298 -2.77 12.91 23.26
C VAL A 298 -2.70 12.85 24.79
N LEU A 299 -3.01 13.95 25.48
CA LEU A 299 -3.07 13.98 26.95
C LEU A 299 -4.11 13.01 27.52
N ARG A 300 -5.28 12.88 26.89
CA ARG A 300 -6.31 11.89 27.30
C ARG A 300 -5.85 10.46 27.07
N LEU A 301 -5.20 10.18 25.92
CA LEU A 301 -4.74 8.84 25.57
C LEU A 301 -3.60 8.34 26.47
N CYS A 302 -2.77 9.25 27.00
CA CYS A 302 -1.69 8.94 27.94
C CYS A 302 -2.18 8.60 29.36
N ARG A 303 -3.45 8.86 29.69
CA ARG A 303 -3.99 8.47 30.99
C ARG A 303 -3.99 6.94 31.11
N PRO A 304 -3.66 6.38 32.29
CA PRO A 304 -3.73 4.95 32.52
C PRO A 304 -5.15 4.44 32.25
N ALA A 305 -5.24 3.20 31.78
CA ALA A 305 -6.48 2.45 31.75
C ALA A 305 -7.10 2.45 33.16
N MET A 306 -8.38 2.80 33.27
CA MET A 306 -9.14 2.63 34.52
C MET A 306 -9.55 1.17 34.67
#